data_AF-A0A378PQA1-F1
#
_entry.id   AF-A0A378PQA1-F1
#
_cell.length_a   1.000
_cell.length_b   1.000
_cell.length_c   1.000
_cell.angle_alpha   90.00
_cell.angle_beta   90.00
_cell.angle_gamma   90.00
#
_symmetry.space_group_name_H-M   'P 1'
#
loop_
_entity.id
_entity.type
_entity.pdbx_description
1 polymer ?
#
loop_
_entity_poly.entity_id
_entity_poly.type
_entity_poly.pdbx_seq_one_letter_code
_entity_poly.pdbx_strand_id
1 'polypeptide(L)' 'MSSIVGGHVNYLNPVKSGKVPLEQWGNAVVEQAKKEGLVFGVGQNTHYHGTAKGAKQAPKFQLVIPAKYR' A
#
# COMPACT_ATOMS: atom_id res chain seq x y z
N MET A 1 -11.93 -3.58 16.91
CA MET A 1 -10.54 -3.33 16.46
C MET A 1 -10.49 -3.55 14.97
N SER A 2 -10.31 -2.50 14.19
CA SER A 2 -10.06 -2.61 12.75
C SER A 2 -8.57 -2.89 12.58
N SER A 3 -8.19 -3.95 11.86
CA SER A 3 -6.79 -4.13 11.48
C SER A 3 -6.35 -2.92 10.64
N ILE A 4 -5.22 -2.31 11.01
CA ILE A 4 -4.58 -1.23 10.23
C ILE A 4 -4.19 -1.78 8.83
N VAL A 5 -4.00 -3.10 8.74
CA VAL A 5 -3.82 -3.85 7.50
C VAL A 5 -5.16 -3.92 6.76
N GLY A 6 -5.41 -2.94 5.90
CA GLY A 6 -6.59 -2.88 5.01
C GLY A 6 -7.22 -1.51 4.85
N GLY A 7 -6.86 -0.52 5.68
CA GLY A 7 -7.39 0.85 5.58
C GLY A 7 -6.77 1.68 4.45
N HIS A 8 -5.55 1.33 4.04
CA HIS A 8 -4.77 2.01 3.02
C HIS A 8 -4.50 1.07 1.85
N VAL A 9 -4.53 1.61 0.63
CA VAL A 9 -4.52 0.80 -0.60
C VAL A 9 -3.20 0.87 -1.37
N ASN A 10 -2.23 1.66 -0.90
CA ASN A 10 -0.90 1.74 -1.46
C ASN A 10 0.16 1.36 -0.42
N TYR A 11 1.19 0.68 -0.91
CA TYR A 11 2.37 0.27 -0.16
C TYR A 11 3.61 0.66 -0.98
N LEU A 12 4.48 1.48 -0.41
CA LEU A 12 5.62 2.02 -1.12
C LEU A 12 6.92 1.78 -0.35
N ASN A 13 7.96 1.35 -1.06
CA ASN A 13 9.34 1.42 -0.60
C ASN A 13 10.12 2.32 -1.57
N PRO A 14 10.48 3.57 -1.20
CA PRO A 14 11.17 4.49 -2.10
C PRO A 14 12.48 3.96 -2.68
N VAL A 15 13.15 3.03 -1.99
CA VAL A 15 14.40 2.42 -2.45
C VAL A 15 14.15 1.33 -3.49
N LYS A 16 12.98 0.66 -3.43
CA LYS A 16 12.67 -0.52 -4.26
C LYS A 16 11.58 -0.30 -5.31
N SER A 17 10.71 0.70 -5.14
CA SER A 17 9.53 0.91 -5.99
C SER A 17 9.82 1.57 -7.35
N GLY A 18 11.07 1.96 -7.64
CA GLY A 18 11.43 2.60 -8.90
C GLY A 18 10.91 4.03 -9.05
N LYS A 19 11.29 4.72 -10.13
CA LYS A 19 11.02 6.15 -10.33
C LYS A 19 9.55 6.46 -10.63
N VAL A 20 8.90 5.64 -11.46
CA VAL A 20 7.54 5.91 -11.96
C VAL A 20 6.52 6.04 -10.82
N PRO A 21 6.46 5.12 -9.84
CA PRO A 21 5.55 5.28 -8.71
C PRO A 21 5.84 6.54 -7.89
N LEU A 22 7.12 6.87 -7.68
CA LEU A 22 7.52 8.04 -6.89
C LEU A 22 7.05 9.36 -7.50
N GLU A 23 7.20 9.49 -8.82
CA GLU A 23 6.78 10.69 -9.58
C GLU A 23 5.26 10.86 -9.65
N GLN A 24 4.51 9.76 -9.67
CA GLN A 24 3.05 9.80 -9.84
C GLN A 24 2.29 9.95 -8.51
N TRP A 25 2.64 9.18 -7.49
CA TRP A 25 1.85 9.09 -6.26
C TRP A 25 2.66 8.78 -5.01
N GLY A 26 3.86 8.21 -5.15
CA GLY A 26 4.65 7.69 -4.05
C GLY A 26 5.05 8.75 -3.05
N ASN A 27 5.48 9.93 -3.50
CA ASN A 27 5.83 11.03 -2.61
C ASN A 27 4.66 11.48 -1.72
N ALA A 28 3.44 11.52 -2.28
CA ALA A 28 2.24 11.84 -1.50
C ALA A 28 1.94 10.78 -0.42
N VAL A 29 2.11 9.50 -0.76
CA VAL A 29 1.95 8.39 0.19
C VAL A 29 3.02 8.42 1.29
N VAL A 30 4.27 8.77 0.98
CA VAL A 30 5.34 8.93 1.98
C VAL A 30 4.99 10.02 2.98
N GLU A 31 4.57 11.18 2.50
CA GLU A 31 4.22 12.31 3.38
C GLU A 31 2.98 12.02 4.23
N GLN A 32 2.00 11.32 3.67
CA GLN A 32 0.85 10.82 4.44
C GLN A 32 1.30 9.86 5.55
N ALA A 33 2.06 8.83 5.19
CA ALA A 33 2.50 7.79 6.11
C ALA A 33 3.32 8.34 7.27
N LYS A 34 4.19 9.34 7.03
CA LYS A 34 4.94 10.02 8.10
C LYS A 34 4.02 10.76 9.08
N LYS A 35 2.97 11.43 8.59
CA LYS A 35 2.00 12.16 9.42
C LYS A 35 1.12 11.22 10.24
N GLU A 36 0.76 10.09 9.66
CA GLU A 36 -0.17 9.12 10.26
C GLU A 36 0.54 8.02 11.07
N GLY A 37 1.88 8.00 11.07
CA GLY A 37 2.67 6.98 11.78
C GLY A 37 2.65 5.61 11.09
N LEU A 38 2.37 5.56 9.79
CA LEU A 38 2.22 4.33 9.00
C LEU A 38 3.51 3.96 8.26
N VAL A 39 4.61 4.00 9.01
CA VAL A 39 5.96 3.71 8.53
C VAL A 39 6.45 2.43 9.21
N PHE A 40 6.77 1.42 8.42
CA PHE A 40 7.11 0.08 8.94
C PHE A 40 8.42 -0.44 8.36
N GLY A 41 9.18 -1.18 9.16
CA GLY A 41 10.48 -1.72 8.78
C GLY A 41 11.65 -0.80 9.15
N VAL A 42 12.84 -1.15 8.67
CA VAL A 42 14.10 -0.49 9.05
C VAL A 42 15.00 -0.34 7.82
N GLY A 43 15.69 0.80 7.72
CA GLY A 43 16.68 1.06 6.67
C GLY A 43 16.09 0.98 5.26
N GLN A 44 16.72 0.20 4.38
CA GLN A 44 16.27 0.02 3.00
C GLN A 44 14.99 -0.82 2.86
N ASN A 45 14.54 -1.45 3.95
CA ASN A 45 13.29 -2.22 4.00
C ASN A 45 12.16 -1.41 4.67
N THR A 46 12.27 -0.09 4.68
CA THR A 46 11.21 0.79 5.18
C THR A 46 10.09 0.92 4.16
N HIS A 47 8.86 0.80 4.63
CA HIS A 47 7.65 0.86 3.83
C HIS A 47 6.66 1.87 4.38
N TYR A 48 6.01 2.56 3.47
CA TYR A 48 5.07 3.64 3.73
C TYR A 48 3.70 3.21 3.24
N HIS A 49 2.73 3.16 4.14
CA HIS A 49 1.34 2.84 3.82
C HIS A 49 0.53 4.11 3.71
N GLY A 50 -0.28 4.21 2.65
CA GLY A 50 -1.14 5.35 2.42
C GLY A 50 -2.12 5.08 1.29
N THR A 51 -2.87 6.10 0.90
CA THR A 51 -3.86 6.02 -0.17
C THR A 51 -3.59 7.15 -1.15
N ALA A 52 -3.08 6.80 -2.33
CA ALA A 52 -2.89 7.74 -3.42
C ALA A 52 -4.23 8.39 -3.80
N LYS A 53 -4.19 9.64 -4.26
CA LYS A 53 -5.39 10.37 -4.68
C LYS A 53 -6.14 9.58 -5.75
N GLY A 54 -7.43 9.34 -5.52
CA GLY A 54 -8.30 8.58 -6.44
C GLY A 54 -8.21 7.06 -6.31
N ALA A 55 -7.27 6.54 -5.52
CA ALA A 55 -7.25 5.12 -5.19
C ALA A 55 -8.38 4.80 -4.20
N LYS A 56 -9.02 3.65 -4.40
CA LYS A 56 -10.14 3.17 -3.59
C LYS A 56 -10.00 1.67 -3.35
N GLN A 57 -10.55 1.21 -2.24
CA GLN A 57 -10.60 -0.21 -1.94
C GLN A 57 -11.38 -0.94 -3.05
N ALA A 58 -10.89 -2.12 -3.43
CA ALA A 58 -11.61 -2.97 -4.36
C ALA A 58 -12.99 -3.36 -3.79
N PRO A 59 -14.03 -3.48 -4.63
CA PRO A 59 -15.31 -4.01 -4.18
C PRO A 59 -15.14 -5.46 -3.73
N LYS A 60 -16.08 -5.96 -2.93
CA LYS A 60 -16.13 -7.38 -2.58
C LYS A 60 -16.32 -8.21 -3.86
N PHE A 61 -15.56 -9.27 -4.01
CA PHE A 61 -15.68 -10.21 -5.13
C PHE A 61 -15.79 -11.65 -4.61
N GLN A 62 -16.48 -12.49 -5.38
CA GLN A 62 -16.58 -13.92 -5.11
C GLN A 62 -15.36 -14.63 -5.72
N LEU A 63 -14.54 -15.26 -4.88
CA LEU A 63 -13.44 -16.10 -5.33
C LEU A 63 -13.98 -17.48 -5.68
N VAL A 64 -13.94 -17.85 -6.96
CA VAL A 64 -14.26 -19.20 -7.44
C VAL A 64 -12.96 -19.92 -7.75
N ILE A 65 -12.51 -20.78 -6.84
CA ILE A 65 -11.30 -21.61 -7.04
C ILE A 65 -11.72 -22.89 -7.76
N PRO A 66 -11.19 -23.20 -8.96
CA PRO A 66 -11.53 -24.43 -9.66
C PRO A 66 -11.14 -25.67 -8.84
N ALA A 67 -11.96 -26.71 -8.89
CA ALA A 67 -11.82 -27.90 -8.04
C ALA A 67 -10.46 -28.64 -8.15
N LYS A 68 -9.68 -28.37 -9.21
CA LYS A 68 -8.39 -29.01 -9.49
C LYS A 68 -7.17 -28.35 -8.82
N TYR A 69 -7.35 -27.28 -8.05
CA TYR A 69 -6.25 -26.59 -7.33
C TYR A 69 -6.17 -26.96 -5.84
N ARG A 70 -6.54 -28.19 -5.48
CA ARG A 70 -6.39 -28.74 -4.11
C ARG A 70 -5.08 -29.49 -3.95
#